data_AF-A0A1Q8AA47-F1
#
_entry.id   AF-A0A1Q8AA47-F1
#
_cell.length_a   1.000
_cell.length_b   1.000
_cell.length_c   1.000
_cell.angle_alpha   90.00
_cell.angle_beta   90.00
_cell.angle_gamma   90.00
#
_symmetry.space_group_name_H-M   'P 1'
#
loop_
_entity.id
_entity.type
_entity.pdbx_description
1 polymer ?
#
loop_
_entity_poly.entity_id
_entity_poly.type
_entity_poly.pdbx_seq_one_letter_code
_entity_poly.pdbx_strand_id
1 'polypeptide(L)'
;MEGLRPYWNFWIEEQGGAGALGNWVKESVGTDKGWIGAFLEERLVGLAILVPDFYGPGESRFNGAYVLPKFRERRVGSALMNATIREACRLDQRK
;
A
#
# COMPACT_ATOMS: atom_id res chain seq x y z
N MET A 1 5.12 12.50 -8.62
CA MET A 1 4.13 11.45 -8.26
C MET A 1 3.61 10.70 -9.49
N GLU A 2 4.39 10.47 -10.54
CA GLU A 2 3.94 9.59 -11.65
C GLU A 2 4.07 8.11 -11.31
N GLY A 3 4.99 7.75 -10.41
CA GLY A 3 5.33 6.36 -10.17
C GLY A 3 4.36 5.56 -9.28
N LEU A 4 3.38 6.22 -8.65
CA LEU A 4 2.41 5.56 -7.79
C LEU A 4 1.05 5.35 -8.48
N ARG A 5 0.92 5.73 -9.76
CA ARG A 5 -0.37 5.58 -10.46
C ARG A 5 -0.69 4.09 -10.63
N PRO A 6 -1.80 3.59 -10.06
CA PRO A 6 -2.29 2.26 -10.39
C PRO A 6 -2.68 2.21 -11.87
N TYR A 7 -2.76 1.01 -12.42
CA TYR A 7 -3.31 0.81 -13.78
C TYR A 7 -4.81 1.18 -13.85
N TRP A 8 -5.49 1.20 -12.70
CA TRP A 8 -6.86 1.69 -12.54
C TRP A 8 -6.88 3.13 -11.97
N ASN A 9 -7.36 4.08 -12.78
CA ASN A 9 -7.49 5.50 -12.42
C ASN A 9 -8.62 5.78 -11.40
N PHE A 10 -9.58 4.88 -11.26
CA PHE A 10 -10.78 5.10 -10.43
C PHE A 10 -10.45 5.47 -8.98
N TRP A 11 -9.48 4.81 -8.35
CA TRP A 11 -9.09 5.12 -6.98
C TRP A 11 -8.39 6.49 -6.84
N ILE A 12 -7.63 6.91 -7.87
CA ILE A 12 -7.06 8.26 -7.90
C ILE A 12 -8.19 9.29 -7.96
N GLU A 13 -9.21 9.04 -8.76
CA GLU A 13 -10.37 9.93 -8.91
C GLU A 13 -11.21 9.99 -7.63
N GLU A 14 -11.50 8.85 -6.99
CA GLU A 14 -12.21 8.79 -5.69
C GLU A 14 -11.49 9.56 -4.59
N GLN A 15 -10.16 9.56 -4.59
CA GLN A 15 -9.35 10.29 -3.61
C GLN A 15 -9.18 11.79 -3.95
N GLY A 16 -9.91 12.32 -4.93
CA GLY A 16 -9.83 13.73 -5.33
C GLY A 16 -8.64 14.06 -6.23
N GLY A 17 -8.08 13.07 -6.91
CA GLY A 17 -6.97 13.19 -7.84
C GLY A 17 -5.60 12.87 -7.24
N ALA A 18 -4.58 12.83 -8.10
CA ALA A 18 -3.24 12.38 -7.73
C ALA A 18 -2.56 13.25 -6.66
N GLY A 19 -2.89 14.54 -6.60
CA GLY A 19 -2.38 15.46 -5.60
C GLY A 19 -2.94 15.18 -4.20
N ALA A 20 -4.25 15.01 -4.10
CA ALA A 20 -4.95 14.71 -2.84
C ALA A 20 -4.52 13.35 -2.29
N LEU A 21 -4.48 12.32 -3.14
CA LEU A 21 -3.93 11.02 -2.79
C LEU A 21 -2.48 11.12 -2.29
N GLY A 22 -1.65 11.91 -2.97
CA GLY A 22 -0.26 12.10 -2.59
C GLY A 22 -0.07 12.77 -1.22
N ASN A 23 -0.92 13.73 -0.87
CA ASN A 23 -0.91 14.35 0.46
C ASN A 23 -1.37 13.36 1.53
N TRP A 24 -2.45 12.62 1.27
CA TRP A 24 -2.94 11.58 2.17
C TRP A 24 -1.90 10.50 2.43
N VAL A 25 -1.19 10.00 1.41
CA VAL A 25 -0.09 9.04 1.60
C VAL A 25 1.03 9.62 2.45
N LYS A 26 1.42 10.89 2.25
CA LYS A 26 2.47 11.52 3.06
C LYS A 26 2.08 11.62 4.54
N GLU A 27 0.84 11.98 4.81
CA GLU A 27 0.32 12.08 6.18
C GLU A 27 0.25 10.69 6.83
N SER A 28 -0.40 9.74 6.15
CA SER A 28 -0.64 8.39 6.67
C SER A 28 0.62 7.56 6.87
N VAL A 29 1.66 7.70 6.04
CA VAL A 29 2.93 6.95 6.24
C VAL A 29 3.61 7.30 7.56
N GLY A 30 3.40 8.52 8.07
CA GLY A 30 3.96 8.96 9.36
C GLY A 30 3.10 8.60 10.57
N THR A 31 1.80 8.37 10.37
CA THR A 31 0.83 8.25 11.48
C THR A 31 0.21 6.86 11.60
N ASP A 32 0.04 6.16 10.49
CA ASP A 32 -0.79 4.95 10.43
C ASP A 32 0.07 3.69 10.56
N LYS A 33 -0.35 2.82 11.47
CA LYS A 33 0.20 1.46 11.58
C LYS A 33 -0.40 0.63 10.44
N GLY A 34 0.43 0.17 9.51
CA GLY A 34 -0.07 -0.58 8.36
C GLY A 34 0.74 -0.49 7.07
N TRP A 35 1.65 0.48 6.98
CA TRP A 35 2.49 0.65 5.81
C TRP A 35 3.61 -0.38 5.74
N ILE A 36 3.74 -1.02 4.59
CA ILE A 36 4.77 -2.02 4.30
C ILE A 36 5.57 -1.53 3.10
N GLY A 37 6.87 -1.30 3.31
CA GLY A 37 7.79 -0.87 2.28
C GLY A 37 8.53 -2.03 1.61
N ALA A 38 8.66 -1.95 0.29
CA ALA A 38 9.59 -2.79 -0.47
C ALA A 38 10.86 -2.01 -0.77
N PHE A 39 12.01 -2.57 -0.42
CA PHE A 39 13.32 -1.96 -0.61
C PHE A 39 14.19 -2.81 -1.53
N LEU A 40 14.87 -2.16 -2.48
CA LEU A 40 15.92 -2.74 -3.31
C LEU A 40 17.12 -1.80 -3.27
N GLU A 41 18.30 -2.31 -2.93
CA GLU A 41 19.52 -1.50 -2.78
C GLU A 41 19.26 -0.26 -1.90
N GLU A 42 18.63 -0.49 -0.74
CA GLU A 42 18.26 0.53 0.25
C GLU A 42 17.25 1.60 -0.23
N ARG A 43 16.76 1.50 -1.47
CA ARG A 43 15.78 2.41 -2.03
C ARG A 43 14.36 1.87 -1.85
N LEU A 44 13.44 2.70 -1.34
CA LEU A 44 12.02 2.39 -1.36
C LEU A 44 11.52 2.35 -2.81
N VAL A 45 11.08 1.17 -3.26
CA VAL A 45 10.64 0.91 -4.63
C VAL A 45 9.14 0.64 -4.76
N GLY A 46 8.48 0.36 -3.64
CA GLY A 46 7.04 0.17 -3.58
C GLY A 46 6.51 0.21 -2.15
N LEU A 47 5.21 0.38 -2.03
CA LEU A 47 4.47 0.47 -0.78
C LEU A 47 3.21 -0.37 -0.85
N ALA A 48 2.82 -0.98 0.26
CA ALA A 48 1.49 -1.52 0.47
C ALA A 48 0.93 -1.00 1.79
N ILE A 49 -0.40 -0.99 1.91
CA ILE A 49 -1.07 -0.58 3.14
C ILE A 49 -2.13 -1.62 3.53
N LEU A 50 -2.04 -2.02 4.79
CA LEU A 50 -3.02 -2.79 5.51
C LEU A 50 -3.58 -1.92 6.64
N VAL A 51 -4.88 -1.68 6.66
CA VAL A 51 -5.53 -0.99 7.78
C VAL A 51 -6.18 -2.05 8.67
N PRO A 52 -5.60 -2.36 9.85
CA PRO A 52 -6.17 -3.38 10.74
C PRO A 52 -7.48 -2.88 11.35
N ASP A 53 -8.37 -3.83 11.68
CA ASP A 53 -9.65 -3.62 12.36
C ASP A 53 -10.58 -2.58 11.70
N PHE A 54 -10.42 -2.33 10.39
CA PHE A 54 -11.13 -1.28 9.66
C PHE A 54 -12.64 -1.52 9.61
N TYR A 55 -13.06 -2.77 9.39
CA TYR A 55 -14.48 -3.14 9.33
C TYR A 55 -15.02 -3.65 10.68
N GLY A 56 -14.12 -3.91 11.63
CA GLY A 56 -14.42 -4.45 12.95
C GLY A 56 -13.22 -5.24 13.50
N PRO A 57 -13.26 -5.69 14.77
CA PRO A 57 -12.15 -6.41 15.37
C PRO A 57 -11.75 -7.68 14.61
N GLY A 58 -10.51 -7.70 14.14
CA GLY A 58 -9.93 -8.74 13.31
C GLY A 58 -10.31 -8.65 11.84
N GLU A 59 -10.85 -7.54 11.33
CA GLU A 59 -11.21 -7.38 9.91
C GLU A 59 -10.44 -6.22 9.28
N SER A 60 -9.37 -6.57 8.56
CA SER A 60 -8.50 -5.60 7.91
C SER A 60 -9.00 -5.13 6.55
N ARG A 61 -8.59 -3.93 6.15
CA ARG A 61 -8.76 -3.42 4.79
C ARG A 61 -7.40 -3.32 4.09
N PHE A 62 -7.29 -3.95 2.93
CA PHE A 62 -6.17 -3.74 2.02
C PHE A 62 -6.52 -2.63 1.02
N ASN A 63 -5.82 -1.48 1.07
CA ASN A 63 -6.11 -0.39 0.12
C ASN A 63 -5.32 -0.51 -1.18
N GLY A 64 -4.19 -1.22 -1.18
CA GLY A 64 -3.43 -1.44 -2.40
C GLY A 64 -1.94 -1.69 -2.20
N ALA A 65 -1.30 -2.11 -3.29
CA ALA A 65 0.15 -2.19 -3.43
C ALA A 65 0.59 -1.38 -4.65
N TYR A 66 1.59 -0.52 -4.46
CA TYR A 66 2.05 0.45 -5.44
C TYR A 66 3.53 0.23 -5.69
N VAL A 67 3.92 0.17 -6.97
CA VAL A 67 5.31 -0.06 -7.39
C VAL A 67 5.68 0.99 -8.43
N LEU A 68 6.83 1.63 -8.22
CA LEU A 68 7.37 2.60 -9.18
C LEU A 68 7.55 1.93 -10.56
N PRO A 69 7.19 2.59 -11.67
CA PRO A 69 7.18 2.03 -13.02
C PRO A 69 8.45 1.28 -13.39
N LYS A 70 9.61 1.85 -13.07
CA LYS A 70 10.92 1.26 -13.37
C LYS A 70 11.23 -0.06 -12.64
N PHE A 71 10.47 -0.40 -11.59
CA PHE A 71 10.60 -1.63 -10.81
C PHE A 71 9.40 -2.57 -11.00
N ARG A 72 8.48 -2.26 -11.92
CA ARG A 72 7.39 -3.17 -12.30
C ARG A 72 7.94 -4.41 -13.01
N GLU A 73 7.12 -5.46 -13.08
CA GLU A 73 7.46 -6.77 -13.66
C GLU A 73 8.60 -7.53 -12.94
N ARG A 74 9.17 -6.96 -11.88
CA ARG A 74 10.19 -7.59 -11.02
C ARG A 74 9.60 -8.28 -9.79
N ARG A 75 8.32 -8.67 -9.83
CA ARG A 75 7.59 -9.31 -8.72
C ARG A 75 7.51 -8.50 -7.41
N VAL A 76 7.82 -7.20 -7.43
CA VAL A 76 7.72 -6.33 -6.24
C VAL A 76 6.29 -6.30 -5.68
N GLY A 77 5.28 -6.21 -6.56
CA GLY A 77 3.88 -6.18 -6.14
C GLY A 77 3.43 -7.46 -5.44
N SER A 78 3.85 -8.64 -5.92
CA SER A 78 3.52 -9.91 -5.24
C SER A 78 4.30 -10.09 -3.94
N ALA A 79 5.54 -9.61 -3.86
CA ALA A 79 6.29 -9.58 -2.61
C ALA A 79 5.60 -8.70 -1.55
N LEU A 80 5.11 -7.53 -1.94
CA LEU A 80 4.32 -6.63 -1.10
C LEU A 80 3.01 -7.28 -0.65
N MET A 81 2.27 -7.95 -1.54
CA MET A 81 1.05 -8.65 -1.19
C MET A 81 1.31 -9.76 -0.17
N ASN A 82 2.34 -10.58 -0.39
CA ASN A 82 2.70 -11.64 0.55
C ASN A 82 3.14 -11.09 1.91
N ALA A 83 3.86 -9.95 1.93
CA ALA A 83 4.20 -9.28 3.17
C ALA A 83 2.97 -8.74 3.90
N THR A 84 2.00 -8.19 3.16
CA THR A 84 0.73 -7.72 3.69
C THR A 84 -0.07 -8.85 4.33
N ILE A 85 -0.17 -10.01 3.67
CA ILE A 85 -0.85 -11.19 4.23
C ILE A 85 -0.15 -11.66 5.51
N ARG A 86 1.19 -11.71 5.53
CA ARG A 86 1.94 -12.09 6.73
C ARG A 86 1.68 -11.13 7.88
N GLU A 87 1.64 -9.83 7.59
CA GLU A 87 1.37 -8.80 8.60
C GLU A 87 -0.07 -8.88 9.12
N ALA A 88 -1.04 -9.14 8.25
CA ALA A 88 -2.42 -9.38 8.63
C ALA A 88 -2.52 -10.58 9.59
N CYS A 89 -1.88 -11.71 9.26
CA CYS A 89 -1.82 -12.87 10.15
C CYS A 89 -1.13 -12.55 11.49
N ARG A 90 -0.02 -11.78 11.47
CA ARG A 90 0.70 -11.38 12.69
C ARG A 90 -0.16 -10.51 13.61
N LEU A 91 -1.10 -9.78 13.05
CA LEU A 91 -2.04 -8.89 13.74
C LEU A 91 -3.38 -9.57 14.04
N ASP A 92 -3.47 -10.90 13.91
CA ASP A 92 -4.70 -11.69 14.11
C ASP A 92 -5.90 -11.17 13.30
N GLN A 93 -5.61 -10.62 12.12
CA GLN A 93 -6.63 -10.18 11.17
C GLN A 93 -7.11 -11.39 10.38
N ARG A 94 -8.42 -11.59 10.37
CA ARG A 94 -9.12 -12.60 9.58
C ARG A 94 -8.95 -12.27 8.10
N LYS A 95 -8.90 -13.33 7.31
CA LYS A 95 -8.79 -13.27 5.84
C LYS A 95 -10.08 -12.78 5.21
#